data_AF-A0A1M6NIU7-F1
#
_entry.id   AF-A0A1M6NIU7-F1
#
_cell.length_a   1.000
_cell.length_b   1.000
_cell.length_c   1.000
_cell.angle_alpha   90.00
_cell.angle_beta   90.00
_cell.angle_gamma   90.00
#
_symmetry.space_group_name_H-M   'P 1'
#
loop_
_entity.id
_entity.type
_entity.pdbx_description
1 polymer ?
#
loop_
_entity_poly.entity_id
_entity_poly.type
_entity_poly.pdbx_seq_one_letter_code
_entity_poly.pdbx_strand_id
1 'polypeptide(L)'
;MNALMIKDLSITEQLDSKAMSAVRGGFGPSTSYYNFSPVFAPNNSKKVDATQLINTSMDIQNANGNNVAFAAGIHSTIDPSITSSNNIHV
;
A
#
# COMPACT_ATOMS: atom_id res chain seq x y z
N MET A 1 -78.42 -16.00 -43.04
CA MET A 1 -77.32 -15.61 -42.13
C MET A 1 -77.22 -16.71 -41.08
N ASN A 2 -76.27 -17.64 -41.21
CA ASN A 2 -76.11 -18.75 -40.26
C ASN A 2 -75.07 -18.36 -39.21
N ALA A 3 -75.49 -18.27 -37.95
CA ALA A 3 -74.58 -18.02 -36.84
C ALA A 3 -73.70 -19.25 -36.60
N LEU A 4 -72.38 -19.06 -36.60
CA LEU A 4 -71.42 -20.07 -36.15
C LEU A 4 -71.45 -20.10 -34.63
N MET A 5 -72.08 -21.14 -34.06
CA MET A 5 -72.07 -21.36 -32.61
C MET A 5 -70.73 -22.00 -32.23
N ILE A 6 -69.86 -21.25 -31.57
CA ILE A 6 -68.61 -21.77 -30.99
C ILE A 6 -69.00 -22.73 -29.86
N LYS A 7 -68.82 -24.02 -30.12
CA LYS A 7 -69.05 -25.09 -29.14
C LYS A 7 -67.71 -25.34 -28.43
N ASP A 8 -67.68 -25.01 -27.15
CA ASP A 8 -66.56 -25.14 -26.21
C ASP A 8 -65.36 -24.22 -26.44
N LEU A 9 -65.47 -22.98 -25.98
CA LEU A 9 -64.32 -22.29 -25.39
C LEU A 9 -64.30 -22.67 -23.91
N SER A 10 -63.51 -23.68 -23.53
CA SER A 10 -63.29 -24.00 -22.12
C SER A 10 -62.53 -22.85 -21.47
N ILE A 11 -63.29 -21.95 -20.85
CA ILE A 11 -62.75 -20.80 -20.14
C ILE A 11 -62.18 -21.31 -18.82
N THR A 12 -60.86 -21.54 -18.74
CA THR A 12 -60.19 -21.45 -17.45
C THR A 12 -60.01 -19.97 -17.14
N GLU A 13 -61.01 -19.39 -16.49
CA GLU A 13 -61.07 -17.97 -16.09
C GLU A 13 -59.98 -17.56 -15.11
N GLN A 14 -59.32 -18.52 -14.47
CA GLN A 14 -58.25 -18.26 -13.51
C GLN A 14 -56.94 -18.85 -14.00
N LEU A 15 -55.99 -17.95 -14.27
CA LEU A 15 -54.61 -18.31 -14.52
C LEU A 15 -54.02 -18.87 -13.21
N ASP A 16 -53.63 -20.15 -13.18
CA ASP A 16 -53.00 -20.74 -12.00
C ASP A 16 -51.72 -19.96 -11.62
N SER A 17 -51.42 -19.94 -10.32
CA SER A 17 -50.25 -19.37 -9.69
C SER A 17 -48.93 -19.65 -10.43
N LYS A 18 -48.77 -20.85 -10.99
CA LYS A 18 -47.59 -21.23 -11.78
C LYS A 18 -47.51 -20.47 -13.10
N ALA A 19 -48.61 -20.36 -13.83
CA ALA A 19 -48.68 -19.59 -15.06
C ALA A 19 -48.56 -18.07 -14.79
N MET A 20 -49.13 -17.58 -13.68
CA MET A 20 -48.94 -16.19 -13.21
C MET A 20 -47.47 -15.87 -12.90
N SER A 21 -46.65 -16.85 -12.49
CA SER A 21 -45.22 -16.65 -12.24
C SER A 21 -44.41 -16.37 -13.51
N ALA A 22 -44.81 -16.94 -14.64
CA ALA A 22 -44.14 -16.77 -15.93
C ALA A 22 -44.41 -15.39 -16.56
N VAL A 23 -45.64 -14.86 -16.39
CA VAL A 23 -46.04 -13.55 -16.95
C VAL A 23 -45.23 -12.39 -16.36
N ARG A 24 -44.84 -12.48 -15.09
CA ARG A 24 -44.05 -11.45 -14.38
C ARG A 24 -42.54 -11.67 -14.46
N GLY A 25 -42.07 -12.45 -15.43
CA GLY A 25 -40.64 -12.61 -15.73
C GLY A 25 -39.91 -13.72 -14.95
N GLY A 26 -40.63 -14.53 -14.17
CA GLY A 26 -40.03 -15.64 -13.39
C GLY A 26 -39.05 -15.15 -12.31
N PHE A 27 -38.87 -15.95 -11.25
CA PHE A 27 -37.80 -15.72 -10.28
C PHE A 27 -36.50 -16.32 -10.84
N GLY A 28 -36.02 -15.78 -11.96
CA GLY A 28 -34.69 -16.05 -12.47
C GLY A 28 -33.67 -15.30 -11.60
N PRO A 29 -32.55 -15.91 -11.18
CA PRO A 29 -31.55 -15.21 -10.39
C PRO A 29 -31.09 -13.97 -11.16
N SER A 30 -31.24 -12.79 -10.56
CA SER A 30 -30.57 -11.57 -11.02
C SER A 30 -29.07 -11.85 -10.99
N THR A 31 -28.48 -12.12 -12.15
CA THR A 31 -27.04 -12.42 -12.28
C THR A 31 -26.20 -11.15 -12.39
N SER A 32 -26.70 -9.99 -11.94
CA SER A 32 -25.86 -8.80 -11.74
C SER A 32 -25.05 -8.93 -10.45
N TYR A 33 -24.22 -9.97 -10.39
CA TYR A 33 -23.12 -10.04 -9.43
C TYR A 33 -22.05 -9.05 -9.92
N TYR A 34 -22.16 -7.80 -9.49
CA TYR A 34 -21.00 -6.91 -9.51
C TYR A 34 -19.95 -7.52 -8.58
N ASN A 35 -19.02 -8.27 -9.15
CA ASN A 35 -17.84 -8.75 -8.44
C ASN A 35 -16.91 -7.55 -8.25
N PHE A 36 -17.09 -6.82 -7.15
CA PHE A 36 -16.06 -5.95 -6.60
C PHE A 36 -14.98 -6.84 -5.98
N SER A 37 -14.21 -7.52 -6.83
CA SER A 37 -13.00 -8.19 -6.34
C SER A 37 -12.09 -7.08 -5.78
N PRO A 38 -11.65 -7.17 -4.51
CA PRO A 38 -10.83 -6.12 -3.94
C PRO A 38 -9.53 -6.01 -4.75
N VAL A 39 -9.29 -4.85 -5.33
CA VAL A 39 -7.99 -4.53 -5.95
C VAL A 39 -6.97 -4.52 -4.82
N PHE A 40 -6.20 -5.61 -4.70
CA PHE A 40 -5.07 -5.68 -3.79
C PHE A 40 -3.97 -4.74 -4.31
N ALA A 41 -3.86 -3.57 -3.70
CA ALA A 41 -2.73 -2.67 -3.90
C ALA A 41 -1.63 -3.07 -2.90
N PRO A 42 -0.52 -3.69 -3.32
CA PRO A 42 0.57 -4.03 -2.41
C PRO A 42 1.12 -2.75 -1.78
N ASN A 43 0.95 -2.61 -0.47
CA ASN A 43 1.48 -1.47 0.26
C ASN A 43 2.94 -1.74 0.63
N ASN A 44 3.87 -1.21 -0.16
CA ASN A 44 5.30 -1.24 0.14
C ASN A 44 5.74 -0.08 1.05
N SER A 45 4.80 0.60 1.73
CA SER A 45 5.15 1.71 2.61
C SER A 45 6.01 1.22 3.76
N LYS A 46 7.23 1.73 3.83
CA LYS A 46 8.10 1.59 4.99
C LYS A 46 8.18 2.94 5.68
N LYS A 47 7.74 3.00 6.94
CA LYS A 47 7.87 4.21 7.76
C LYS A 47 9.03 4.02 8.70
N VAL A 48 9.96 4.97 8.69
CA VAL A 48 11.08 5.00 9.62
C VAL A 48 11.08 6.34 10.32
N ASP A 49 10.65 6.32 11.58
CA ASP A 49 10.75 7.45 12.50
C ASP A 49 12.04 7.27 13.29
N ALA A 50 13.12 7.95 12.88
CA ALA A 50 14.41 7.84 13.53
C ALA A 50 15.04 9.22 13.72
N THR A 51 15.51 9.45 14.95
CA THR A 51 16.38 10.57 15.29
C THR A 51 17.79 10.05 15.38
N GLN A 52 18.73 10.64 14.65
CA GLN A 52 20.12 10.29 14.83
C GLN A 52 20.96 11.54 15.05
N LEU A 53 21.86 11.49 16.03
CA LEU A 53 22.76 12.57 16.40
C LEU A 53 24.20 12.04 16.38
N ILE A 54 25.09 12.78 15.72
CA ILE A 54 26.53 12.57 15.82
C ILE A 54 27.08 13.68 16.71
N ASN A 55 27.83 13.30 17.75
CA ASN A 55 28.57 14.23 18.59
C ASN A 55 30.05 13.82 18.59
N THR A 56 30.85 14.47 17.77
CA THR A 56 32.29 14.18 17.64
C THR A 56 33.12 15.35 18.10
N SER A 57 34.02 15.09 19.04
CA SER A 57 35.05 16.03 19.50
C SER A 57 36.44 15.46 19.25
N MET A 58 37.38 16.34 18.92
CA MET A 58 38.80 16.00 18.77
C MET A 58 39.63 17.04 19.49
N ASP A 59 40.40 16.57 20.47
CA ASP A 59 41.32 17.40 21.23
C ASP A 59 42.74 16.90 21.00
N ILE A 60 43.56 17.73 20.36
CA ILE A 60 44.96 17.40 20.06
C ILE A 60 45.86 18.43 20.74
N GLN A 61 46.75 17.92 21.57
CA GLN A 61 47.80 18.70 22.21
C GLN A 61 49.16 18.22 21.69
N ASN A 62 49.96 19.13 21.17
CA ASN A 62 51.28 18.83 20.62
C ASN A 62 52.32 19.77 21.23
N ALA A 63 53.12 19.25 22.16
CA ALA A 63 54.21 19.97 22.80
C ALA A 63 55.55 19.64 22.12
N ASN A 64 55.69 20.03 20.84
CA ASN A 64 56.91 19.75 20.09
C ASN A 64 58.01 20.80 20.38
N GLY A 65 59.23 20.34 20.65
CA GLY A 65 60.38 21.20 20.93
C GLY A 65 60.34 21.95 22.26
N ASN A 66 59.60 21.44 23.26
CA ASN A 66 59.51 22.08 24.56
C ASN A 66 60.80 21.87 25.40
N ASN A 67 61.30 22.96 25.99
CA ASN A 67 62.48 22.99 26.87
C ASN A 67 63.77 22.42 26.24
N VAL A 68 64.04 22.74 24.97
CA VAL A 68 65.23 22.26 24.27
C VAL A 68 66.19 23.41 23.93
N ALA A 69 67.45 23.27 24.34
CA ALA A 69 68.57 24.11 23.90
C ALA A 69 69.42 23.35 22.87
N PHE A 70 69.94 24.05 21.86
CA PHE A 70 70.81 23.50 20.80
C PHE A 70 70.22 22.33 20.00
N ALA A 71 68.97 22.44 19.53
CA ALA A 71 68.37 21.43 18.66
C ALA A 71 68.18 21.89 17.21
N ALA A 72 68.31 20.93 16.30
CA ALA A 72 68.01 21.05 14.89
C ALA A 72 67.16 19.84 14.45
N GLY A 73 66.27 20.02 13.47
CA GLY A 73 65.43 18.94 12.94
C GLY A 73 64.21 18.57 13.80
N ILE A 74 63.69 19.51 14.59
CA ILE A 74 62.46 19.29 15.35
C ILE A 74 61.26 19.39 14.39
N HIS A 75 60.59 18.26 14.14
CA HIS A 75 59.42 18.18 13.28
C HIS A 75 58.28 17.47 14.01
N SER A 76 57.06 17.95 13.80
CA SER A 76 55.86 17.22 14.22
C SER A 76 54.83 17.36 13.12
N THR A 77 54.35 16.21 12.67
CA THR A 77 53.28 16.10 11.69
C THR A 77 52.08 15.53 12.41
N ILE A 78 50.97 16.26 12.38
CA ILE A 78 49.69 15.79 12.89
C ILE A 78 48.74 15.78 11.69
N ASP A 79 48.21 14.62 11.37
CA ASP A 79 47.24 14.43 10.28
C ASP A 79 45.99 13.73 10.83
N PRO A 80 45.16 14.45 11.61
CA PRO A 80 44.02 13.84 12.26
C PRO A 80 42.81 13.86 11.33
N SER A 81 42.08 12.74 11.28
CA SER A 81 40.85 12.63 10.52
C SER A 81 39.72 12.11 11.40
N ILE A 82 38.55 12.78 11.32
CA ILE A 82 37.29 12.26 11.83
C ILE A 82 36.37 12.03 10.66
N THR A 83 35.90 10.80 10.55
CA THR A 83 34.77 10.45 9.69
C THR A 83 33.65 9.99 10.59
N SER A 84 32.48 10.61 10.44
CA SER A 84 31.29 10.22 11.18
C SER A 84 30.11 10.19 10.25
N SER A 85 29.37 9.09 10.28
CA SER A 85 28.25 8.86 9.38
C SER A 85 27.02 8.42 10.16
N ASN A 86 25.89 8.94 9.71
CA ASN A 86 24.57 8.62 10.22
C ASN A 86 23.75 8.13 9.06
N ASN A 87 23.46 6.83 9.06
CA ASN A 87 22.77 6.21 7.96
C ASN A 87 21.48 5.60 8.49
N ILE A 88 20.34 6.13 8.03
CA ILE A 88 19.03 5.50 8.15
C ILE A 88 18.76 4.80 6.83
N HIS A 89 18.54 3.49 6.85
CA HIS A 89 18.13 2.70 5.69
C HIS A 89 16.70 2.19 5.87
N VAL A 90 15.94 2.17 4.78
CA VAL A 90 14.50 1.86 4.74
C VAL A 90 14.24 0.58 3.98
#